data_AF-A0A146M4T7-F1
#
_entry.id   AF-A0A146M4T7-F1
#
_cell.length_a   1.000
_cell.length_b   1.000
_cell.length_c   1.000
_cell.angle_alpha   90.00
_cell.angle_beta   90.00
_cell.angle_gamma   90.00
#
_symmetry.space_group_name_H-M   'P 1'
#
loop_
_entity.id
_entity.type
_entity.pdbx_description
1 polymer ?
#
loop_
_entity_poly.entity_id
_entity_poly.type
_entity_poly.pdbx_seq_one_letter_code
_entity_poly.pdbx_strand_id
1 'polypeptide(L)'
;MQLTILKDEEDKISNHTQILRQLILELNRTQVTVTNDLSDLRSSVRTQQFLNQWNSLRAEAFMELQEATANLQRFHYAVEAAGHGQLTTDIITPRDLSTLLRQVQQELRLTGTNLSLPFDLSNEEIYWYYQAAAVKIGISQEDLLYAITIPLLDSNTIFDLYRLHTLPVHDSQLNAWMGWGKHHEYIAVDPTMSSYILLEDNDLRQCADGLPAICTITQPLYTSSRPACEFSLLKGSMNHCERTLVRQCEPTFVFVGSHWAYSIKGKLNLTAHCPGKSENVVTIAHCGLIQDQANCTLVGPDFVLVGQTTVQTTDFRAVTDVFTPLGPALQAGLSPITELERQQLMLDPTKFDEMLTRLPSLASSVAVKQAIAQLNASYEDAMMRHHHWKVFHWTTGTVCAVVAVVLVTLLLCRMVPWYQRPPTLVL
;
A
#
# COMPACT_ATOMS: atom_id res chain seq x y z
N MET A 1 54.86 120.74 -35.89
CA MET A 1 54.12 119.51 -36.25
C MET A 1 54.88 118.22 -35.92
N GLN A 2 56.23 118.19 -35.90
CA GLN A 2 57.01 116.97 -35.59
C GLN A 2 57.08 116.59 -34.09
N LEU A 3 57.03 117.54 -33.14
CA LEU A 3 57.11 117.26 -31.70
C LEU A 3 55.85 116.62 -31.10
N THR A 4 54.68 116.82 -31.70
CA THR A 4 53.41 116.20 -31.27
C THR A 4 53.27 114.75 -31.74
N ILE A 5 53.94 114.38 -32.85
CA ILE A 5 53.91 113.01 -33.39
C ILE A 5 54.85 112.10 -32.57
N LEU A 6 56.03 112.59 -32.21
CA LEU A 6 56.98 111.84 -31.37
C LEU A 6 56.45 111.57 -29.96
N LYS A 7 55.69 112.51 -29.37
CA LYS A 7 55.07 112.32 -28.05
C LYS A 7 53.88 111.36 -28.09
N ASP A 8 53.07 111.41 -29.15
CA ASP A 8 51.98 110.45 -29.37
C ASP A 8 52.52 109.02 -29.55
N GLU A 9 53.64 108.84 -30.27
CA GLU A 9 54.29 107.53 -30.40
C GLU A 9 54.90 107.03 -29.09
N GLU A 10 55.52 107.90 -28.28
CA GLU A 10 56.08 107.54 -26.98
C GLU A 10 55.01 107.13 -25.96
N ASP A 11 53.88 107.86 -25.92
CA ASP A 11 52.73 107.53 -25.07
C ASP A 11 52.08 106.20 -25.51
N LYS A 12 52.05 105.91 -26.82
CA LYS A 12 51.57 104.64 -27.38
C LYS A 12 52.48 103.47 -27.03
N ILE A 13 53.80 103.66 -27.10
CA ILE A 13 54.80 102.66 -26.70
C ILE A 13 54.69 102.38 -25.20
N SER A 14 54.55 103.41 -24.36
CA SER A 14 54.35 103.26 -22.93
C SER A 14 53.07 102.48 -22.60
N ASN A 15 51.95 102.81 -23.25
CA ASN A 15 50.68 102.12 -23.08
C ASN A 15 50.75 100.65 -23.53
N HIS A 16 51.35 100.39 -24.70
CA HIS A 16 51.57 99.01 -25.17
C HIS A 16 52.48 98.22 -24.23
N THR A 17 53.50 98.85 -23.64
CA THR A 17 54.38 98.20 -22.66
C THR A 17 53.64 97.86 -21.36
N GLN A 18 52.72 98.71 -20.93
CA GLN A 18 51.87 98.47 -19.76
C GLN A 18 50.85 97.34 -20.01
N ILE A 19 50.22 97.32 -21.19
CA ILE A 19 49.33 96.23 -21.63
C ILE A 19 50.09 94.91 -21.70
N LEU A 20 51.29 94.90 -22.28
CA LEU A 20 52.15 93.71 -22.32
C LEU A 20 52.51 93.21 -20.91
N ARG A 21 52.82 94.11 -19.97
CA ARG A 21 53.07 93.73 -18.56
C ARG A 21 51.83 93.12 -17.91
N GLN A 22 50.64 93.68 -18.14
CA GLN A 22 49.40 93.11 -17.60
C GLN A 22 49.12 91.73 -18.19
N LEU A 23 49.29 91.57 -19.50
CA LEU A 23 49.15 90.27 -20.17
C LEU A 23 50.13 89.23 -19.62
N ILE A 24 51.40 89.61 -19.38
CA ILE A 24 52.40 88.71 -18.77
C ILE A 24 51.99 88.29 -17.35
N LEU A 25 51.45 89.22 -16.55
CA LEU A 25 50.98 88.92 -15.19
C LEU A 25 49.74 88.02 -15.18
N GLU A 26 48.80 88.24 -16.10
CA GLU A 26 47.64 87.35 -16.26
C GLU A 26 48.02 85.97 -16.80
N LEU A 27 48.93 85.90 -17.78
CA LEU A 27 49.48 84.65 -18.29
C LEU A 27 50.18 83.85 -17.19
N ASN A 28 50.97 84.52 -16.34
CA ASN A 28 51.65 83.84 -15.23
C ASN A 28 50.63 83.36 -14.17
N ARG A 29 49.61 84.18 -13.85
CA ARG A 29 48.54 83.76 -12.93
C ARG A 29 47.77 82.56 -13.47
N THR A 30 47.34 82.61 -14.73
CA THR A 30 46.61 81.49 -15.36
C THR A 30 47.46 80.24 -15.44
N GLN A 31 48.76 80.36 -15.74
CA GLN A 31 49.69 79.23 -15.71
C GLN A 31 49.76 78.59 -14.32
N VAL A 32 49.90 79.38 -13.25
CA VAL A 32 49.93 78.87 -11.87
C VAL A 32 48.61 78.18 -11.50
N THR A 33 47.47 78.80 -11.81
CA THR A 33 46.15 78.20 -11.53
C THR A 33 45.98 76.87 -12.26
N VAL A 34 46.29 76.81 -13.56
CA VAL A 34 46.19 75.58 -14.36
C VAL A 34 47.13 74.50 -13.82
N THR A 35 48.35 74.85 -13.37
CA THR A 35 49.24 73.86 -12.77
C THR A 35 48.72 73.30 -11.44
N ASN A 36 48.10 74.15 -10.61
CA ASN A 36 47.49 73.71 -9.36
C ASN A 36 46.29 72.79 -9.62
N ASP A 37 45.38 73.19 -10.51
CA ASP A 37 44.19 72.40 -10.87
C ASP A 37 44.57 71.04 -11.47
N LEU A 38 45.61 71.01 -12.32
CA LEU A 38 46.14 69.74 -12.86
C LEU A 38 46.76 68.86 -11.77
N SER A 39 47.42 69.44 -10.78
CA SER A 39 47.97 68.69 -9.65
C SER A 39 46.87 68.11 -8.77
N ASP A 40 45.81 68.87 -8.52
CA ASP A 40 44.64 68.45 -7.74
C ASP A 40 43.85 67.36 -8.47
N LEU A 41 43.62 67.52 -9.77
CA LEU A 41 42.99 66.50 -10.60
C LEU A 41 43.80 65.20 -10.61
N ARG A 42 45.13 65.29 -10.73
CA ARG A 42 46.02 64.12 -10.69
C ARG A 42 45.95 63.38 -9.36
N SER A 43 45.87 64.11 -8.25
CA SER A 43 45.72 63.52 -6.92
C SER A 43 44.35 62.84 -6.75
N SER A 44 43.30 63.46 -7.26
CA SER A 44 41.93 62.92 -7.24
C SER A 44 41.80 61.65 -8.07
N VAL A 45 42.37 61.63 -9.28
CA VAL A 45 42.40 60.46 -10.16
C VAL A 45 43.17 59.30 -9.50
N ARG A 46 44.32 59.56 -8.88
CA ARG A 46 45.07 58.53 -8.14
C ARG A 46 44.28 57.94 -6.98
N THR A 47 43.60 58.79 -6.22
CA THR A 47 42.76 58.36 -5.10
C THR A 47 41.61 57.49 -5.59
N GLN A 48 40.96 57.87 -6.68
CA GLN A 48 39.87 57.08 -7.28
C GLN A 48 40.37 55.74 -7.82
N GLN A 49 41.54 55.72 -8.47
CA GLN A 49 42.17 54.48 -8.94
C GLN A 49 42.47 53.54 -7.78
N PHE A 50 43.03 54.05 -6.68
CA PHE A 50 43.29 53.28 -5.47
C PHE A 50 42.00 52.71 -4.86
N LEU A 51 40.95 53.53 -4.73
CA LEU A 51 39.65 53.08 -4.21
C LEU A 51 39.03 51.98 -5.08
N ASN A 52 39.11 52.11 -6.40
CA ASN A 52 38.61 51.09 -7.32
C ASN A 52 39.40 49.78 -7.20
N GLN A 53 40.73 49.86 -7.13
CA GLN A 53 41.58 48.67 -6.90
C GLN A 53 41.27 48.00 -5.56
N TRP A 54 41.13 48.77 -4.49
CA TRP A 54 40.76 48.26 -3.17
C TRP A 54 39.39 47.58 -3.18
N ASN A 55 38.39 48.20 -3.82
CA ASN A 55 37.06 47.60 -3.93
C ASN A 55 37.07 46.30 -4.73
N SER A 56 37.88 46.21 -5.78
CA SER A 56 38.06 44.97 -6.56
C SER A 56 38.66 43.85 -5.70
N LEU A 57 39.77 44.12 -5.02
CA LEU A 57 40.43 43.15 -4.14
C LEU A 57 39.54 42.69 -2.99
N ARG A 58 38.78 43.63 -2.39
CA ARG A 58 37.81 43.31 -1.35
C ARG A 58 36.68 42.43 -1.88
N ALA A 59 36.17 42.72 -3.08
CA ALA A 59 35.12 41.92 -3.69
C ALA A 59 35.60 40.49 -3.99
N GLU A 60 36.83 40.34 -4.52
CA GLU A 60 37.47 39.05 -4.75
C GLU A 60 37.62 38.25 -3.44
N ALA A 61 38.22 38.84 -2.41
CA ALA A 61 38.38 38.19 -1.10
C ALA A 61 37.03 37.84 -0.45
N PHE A 62 36.00 38.68 -0.63
CA PHE A 62 34.65 38.40 -0.13
C PHE A 62 34.01 37.21 -0.86
N MET A 63 34.19 37.13 -2.18
CA MET A 63 33.70 36.00 -2.99
C MET A 63 34.38 34.69 -2.60
N GLU A 64 35.70 34.69 -2.42
CA GLU A 64 36.44 33.51 -1.94
C GLU A 64 35.98 33.09 -0.54
N LEU A 65 35.79 34.04 0.37
CA LEU A 65 35.29 33.75 1.71
C LEU A 65 33.87 33.17 1.65
N GLN A 66 33.01 33.71 0.80
CA GLN A 66 31.65 33.22 0.61
C GLN A 66 31.65 31.80 0.04
N GLU A 67 32.51 31.51 -0.93
CA GLU A 67 32.70 30.17 -1.48
C GLU A 67 33.22 29.19 -0.42
N ALA A 68 34.25 29.57 0.35
CA ALA A 68 34.78 28.77 1.45
C ALA A 68 33.71 28.47 2.50
N THR A 69 32.87 29.46 2.83
CA THR A 69 31.76 29.29 3.78
C THR A 69 30.70 28.34 3.24
N ALA A 70 30.35 28.47 1.95
CA ALA A 70 29.40 27.57 1.30
C ALA A 70 29.94 26.12 1.24
N ASN A 71 31.23 25.94 0.95
CA ASN A 71 31.87 24.63 0.93
C ASN A 71 31.90 24.00 2.33
N LEU A 72 32.18 24.78 3.38
CA LEU A 72 32.10 24.33 4.77
C LEU A 72 30.69 23.92 5.17
N GLN A 73 29.67 24.65 4.74
CA GLN A 73 28.27 24.31 4.99
C GLN A 73 27.88 23.01 4.29
N ARG A 74 28.25 22.83 3.02
CA ARG A 74 28.01 21.56 2.29
C ARG A 74 28.72 20.38 2.95
N PHE A 75 29.97 20.57 3.37
CA PHE A 75 30.73 19.56 4.10
C PHE A 75 30.03 19.18 5.41
N HIS A 76 29.59 20.17 6.20
CA HIS A 76 28.87 19.93 7.44
C HIS A 76 27.57 19.15 7.21
N TYR A 77 26.78 19.55 6.22
CA TYR A 77 25.54 18.86 5.84
C TYR A 77 25.78 17.42 5.37
N ALA A 78 26.81 17.19 4.55
CA ALA A 78 27.20 15.86 4.09
C ALA A 78 27.57 14.93 5.27
N VAL A 79 28.33 15.44 6.24
CA VAL A 79 28.71 14.69 7.45
C VAL A 79 27.49 14.39 8.32
N GLU A 80 26.61 15.38 8.53
CA GLU A 80 25.39 15.21 9.33
C GLU A 80 24.43 14.20 8.70
N ALA A 81 24.18 14.31 7.39
CA ALA A 81 23.32 13.38 6.67
C ALA A 81 23.88 11.95 6.69
N ALA A 82 25.19 11.78 6.47
CA ALA A 82 25.83 10.49 6.60
C ALA A 82 25.78 9.94 8.04
N GLY A 83 25.81 10.81 9.05
CA GLY A 83 25.60 10.46 10.45
C GLY A 83 24.19 9.90 10.73
N HIS A 84 23.19 10.36 9.97
CA HIS A 84 21.83 9.81 9.94
C HIS A 84 21.66 8.62 8.97
N GLY A 85 22.75 8.16 8.34
CA GLY A 85 22.74 7.05 7.40
C GLY A 85 22.20 7.38 6.01
N GLN A 86 22.04 8.66 5.68
CA GLN A 86 21.43 9.14 4.43
C GLN A 86 22.47 9.52 3.39
N LEU A 87 22.20 9.21 2.13
CA LEU A 87 23.01 9.65 1.00
C LEU A 87 22.47 10.99 0.47
N THR A 88 23.36 11.96 0.24
CA THR A 88 23.00 13.27 -0.31
C THR A 88 23.89 13.64 -1.48
N THR A 89 23.44 14.63 -2.26
CA THR A 89 24.17 15.15 -3.42
C THR A 89 25.47 15.87 -3.04
N ASP A 90 25.62 16.26 -1.78
CA ASP A 90 26.86 16.86 -1.25
C ASP A 90 27.92 15.81 -0.92
N ILE A 91 27.54 14.53 -0.74
CA ILE A 91 28.48 13.41 -0.58
C ILE A 91 28.98 12.94 -1.95
N ILE A 92 28.07 12.75 -2.90
CA ILE A 92 28.38 12.34 -4.27
C ILE A 92 27.38 12.97 -5.23
N THR A 93 27.84 13.45 -6.39
CA THR A 93 26.93 14.03 -7.38
C THR A 93 26.17 12.95 -8.15
N PRO A 94 24.96 13.23 -8.70
CA PRO A 94 24.22 12.26 -9.50
C PRO A 94 25.02 11.72 -10.70
N ARG A 95 25.87 12.56 -11.30
CA ARG A 95 26.74 12.18 -12.42
C ARG A 95 27.80 11.18 -12.00
N ASP A 96 28.46 11.42 -10.87
CA ASP A 96 29.52 10.56 -10.35
C ASP A 96 28.93 9.24 -9.86
N LEU A 97 27.80 9.29 -9.14
CA LEU A 97 27.06 8.11 -8.70
C LEU A 97 26.63 7.24 -9.89
N SER A 98 26.02 7.83 -10.93
CA SER A 98 25.66 7.12 -12.15
C SER A 98 26.89 6.49 -12.82
N THR A 99 28.05 7.14 -12.78
CA THR A 99 29.27 6.62 -13.41
C THR A 99 29.78 5.40 -12.66
N LEU A 100 29.83 5.45 -11.32
CA LEU A 100 30.21 4.33 -10.47
C LEU A 100 29.21 3.16 -10.59
N LEU A 101 27.91 3.44 -10.55
CA LEU A 101 26.88 2.43 -10.68
C LEU A 101 26.93 1.69 -12.03
N ARG A 102 27.28 2.38 -13.13
CA ARG A 102 27.49 1.71 -14.43
C ARG A 102 28.65 0.73 -14.40
N GLN A 103 29.73 1.07 -13.70
CA GLN A 103 30.87 0.16 -13.51
C GLN A 103 30.45 -1.07 -12.70
N VAL A 104 29.75 -0.86 -11.59
CA VAL A 104 29.19 -1.96 -10.77
C VAL A 104 28.24 -2.83 -11.60
N GLN A 105 27.34 -2.24 -12.39
CA GLN A 105 26.41 -2.96 -13.25
C GLN A 105 27.15 -3.83 -14.30
N GLN A 106 28.26 -3.32 -14.84
CA GLN A 106 29.09 -4.07 -15.79
C GLN A 106 29.75 -5.27 -15.11
N GLU A 107 30.29 -5.11 -13.90
CA GLU A 107 30.90 -6.20 -13.12
C GLU A 107 29.88 -7.28 -12.73
N LEU A 108 28.68 -6.88 -12.30
CA LEU A 108 27.59 -7.82 -11.99
C LEU A 108 27.21 -8.68 -13.20
N ARG A 109 27.19 -8.08 -14.40
CA ARG A 109 26.95 -8.81 -15.66
C ARG A 109 28.10 -9.77 -16.00
N LEU A 110 29.34 -9.33 -15.82
CA LEU A 110 30.54 -10.15 -16.14
C LEU A 110 30.70 -11.36 -15.22
N THR A 111 30.30 -11.22 -13.95
CA THR A 111 30.35 -12.31 -12.97
C THR A 111 29.27 -13.38 -13.18
N GLY A 112 28.30 -13.15 -14.06
CA GLY A 112 27.21 -14.08 -14.35
C GLY A 112 26.26 -14.28 -13.16
N THR A 113 26.22 -13.33 -12.24
CA THR A 113 25.26 -13.37 -11.12
C THR A 113 23.86 -12.97 -11.60
N ASN A 114 22.83 -13.45 -10.91
CA ASN A 114 21.44 -13.05 -11.16
C ASN A 114 21.10 -11.70 -10.48
N LEU A 115 22.12 -10.99 -9.98
CA LEU A 115 21.97 -9.75 -9.26
C LEU A 115 21.95 -8.56 -10.23
N SER A 116 21.04 -7.64 -9.98
CA SER A 116 20.93 -6.39 -10.72
C SER A 116 20.78 -5.21 -9.77
N LEU A 117 21.08 -4.02 -10.28
CA LEU A 117 20.75 -2.80 -9.57
C LEU A 117 19.22 -2.58 -9.55
N PRO A 118 18.68 -1.93 -8.51
CA PRO A 118 17.24 -1.80 -8.30
C PRO A 118 16.53 -0.82 -9.24
N PHE A 119 17.24 0.16 -9.79
CA PHE A 119 16.65 1.22 -10.62
C PHE A 119 17.48 1.46 -11.89
N ASP A 120 16.90 2.08 -12.91
CA ASP A 120 17.66 2.49 -14.09
C ASP A 120 18.66 3.61 -13.74
N LEU A 121 19.74 3.70 -14.52
CA LEU A 121 20.80 4.69 -14.39
C LEU A 121 20.55 5.91 -15.28
N SER A 122 19.27 6.17 -15.58
CA SER A 122 18.80 7.36 -16.27
C SER A 122 18.83 8.57 -15.33
N ASN A 123 18.85 9.78 -15.88
CA ASN A 123 18.84 10.99 -15.07
C ASN A 123 17.53 11.17 -14.27
N GLU A 124 16.45 10.49 -14.67
CA GLU A 124 15.15 10.57 -14.01
C GLU A 124 15.09 9.65 -12.78
N GLU A 125 15.74 8.48 -12.85
CA GLU A 125 15.67 7.46 -11.79
C GLU A 125 16.87 7.45 -10.84
N ILE A 126 17.98 8.12 -11.19
CA ILE A 126 19.17 8.17 -10.33
C ILE A 126 18.89 8.68 -8.91
N TYR A 127 17.84 9.51 -8.75
CA TYR A 127 17.40 10.03 -7.46
C TYR A 127 16.98 8.91 -6.49
N TRP A 128 16.42 7.79 -6.98
CA TRP A 128 15.98 6.68 -6.13
C TRP A 128 17.13 6.02 -5.37
N TYR A 129 18.35 6.07 -5.90
CA TYR A 129 19.52 5.59 -5.18
C TYR A 129 19.85 6.42 -3.94
N TYR A 130 19.53 7.73 -3.92
CA TYR A 130 19.72 8.56 -2.73
C TYR A 130 18.74 8.20 -1.61
N GLN A 131 17.56 7.67 -1.97
CA GLN A 131 16.57 7.21 -1.00
C GLN A 131 16.86 5.78 -0.51
N ALA A 132 17.32 4.90 -1.40
CA ALA A 132 17.53 3.48 -1.08
C ALA A 132 18.90 3.18 -0.45
N ALA A 133 19.90 4.04 -0.64
CA ALA A 133 21.25 3.79 -0.14
C ALA A 133 21.37 4.07 1.36
N ALA A 134 22.08 3.19 2.06
CA ALA A 134 22.50 3.42 3.44
C ALA A 134 23.96 3.87 3.48
N VAL A 135 24.24 4.96 4.18
CA VAL A 135 25.60 5.51 4.32
C VAL A 135 26.15 5.21 5.71
N LYS A 136 27.44 4.87 5.78
CA LYS A 136 28.20 4.88 7.03
C LYS A 136 29.41 5.78 6.88
N ILE A 137 29.73 6.51 7.93
CA ILE A 137 30.87 7.41 7.97
C ILE A 137 31.97 6.83 8.85
N GLY A 138 33.20 6.87 8.36
CA GLY A 138 34.42 6.50 9.08
C GLY A 138 35.42 7.64 9.02
N ILE A 139 36.17 7.83 10.10
CA ILE A 139 37.21 8.86 10.18
C ILE A 139 38.55 8.15 10.33
N SER A 140 39.47 8.46 9.43
CA SER A 140 40.89 8.12 9.51
C SER A 140 41.69 9.34 10.00
N GLN A 141 43.01 9.20 10.13
CA GLN A 141 43.88 10.30 10.56
C GLN A 141 43.88 11.48 9.56
N GLU A 142 43.75 11.20 8.27
CA GLU A 142 43.81 12.22 7.21
C GLU A 142 42.53 12.27 6.35
N ASP A 143 41.69 11.24 6.41
CA ASP A 143 40.58 11.06 5.49
C ASP A 143 39.23 10.86 6.18
N LEU A 144 38.19 11.35 5.52
CA LEU A 144 36.80 11.02 5.81
C LEU A 144 36.32 9.99 4.79
N LEU A 145 35.90 8.82 5.26
CA LEU A 145 35.44 7.73 4.42
C LEU A 145 33.92 7.59 4.51
N TYR A 146 33.27 7.60 3.35
CA TYR A 146 31.85 7.28 3.22
C TYR A 146 31.70 5.88 2.62
N ALA A 147 31.15 4.95 3.38
CA ALA A 147 30.77 3.63 2.90
C ALA A 147 29.29 3.66 2.49
N ILE A 148 29.04 3.66 1.19
CA ILE A 148 27.70 3.68 0.60
C ILE A 148 27.28 2.25 0.31
N THR A 149 26.18 1.81 0.92
CA THR A 149 25.58 0.48 0.72
C THR A 149 24.33 0.62 -0.11
N ILE A 150 24.31 -0.03 -1.28
CA ILE A 150 23.17 -0.01 -2.20
C ILE A 150 22.60 -1.44 -2.24
N PRO A 151 21.30 -1.64 -1.98
CA PRO A 151 20.69 -2.95 -2.10
C PRO A 151 20.71 -3.42 -3.56
N LEU A 152 21.00 -4.70 -3.77
CA LEU A 152 20.87 -5.35 -5.08
C LEU A 152 19.58 -6.17 -5.11
N LEU A 153 19.00 -6.30 -6.30
CA LEU A 153 17.88 -7.20 -6.53
C LEU A 153 18.39 -8.51 -7.10
N ASP A 154 17.90 -9.64 -6.59
CA ASP A 154 18.05 -10.92 -7.27
C ASP A 154 16.87 -11.09 -8.24
N SER A 155 17.18 -11.31 -9.52
CA SER A 155 16.16 -11.58 -10.54
C SER A 155 15.35 -12.85 -10.24
N ASN A 156 15.86 -13.78 -9.41
CA ASN A 156 15.12 -14.92 -8.92
C ASN A 156 14.10 -14.58 -7.82
N THR A 157 14.19 -13.38 -7.23
CA THR A 157 13.34 -12.94 -6.11
C THR A 157 12.44 -11.76 -6.50
N ILE A 158 12.13 -11.63 -7.78
CA ILE A 158 11.13 -10.68 -8.26
C ILE A 158 9.77 -11.36 -8.16
N PHE A 159 8.86 -10.73 -7.44
CA PHE A 159 7.50 -11.22 -7.24
C PHE A 159 6.48 -10.13 -7.59
N ASP A 160 5.38 -10.55 -8.19
CA ASP A 160 4.19 -9.74 -8.36
C ASP A 160 3.37 -9.82 -7.06
N LEU A 161 3.13 -8.67 -6.45
CA LEU A 161 2.37 -8.56 -5.21
C LEU A 161 0.88 -8.39 -5.52
N TYR A 162 0.06 -9.29 -4.99
CA TYR A 162 -1.39 -9.24 -5.08
C TYR A 162 -2.00 -9.04 -3.70
N ARG A 163 -2.96 -8.13 -3.61
CA ARG A 163 -3.84 -8.01 -2.44
C ARG A 163 -5.09 -8.86 -2.63
N LEU A 164 -5.39 -9.71 -1.65
CA LEU A 164 -6.58 -10.53 -1.64
C LEU A 164 -7.75 -9.77 -1.01
N HIS A 165 -8.86 -9.70 -1.75
CA HIS A 165 -10.13 -9.23 -1.22
C HIS A 165 -11.11 -10.39 -1.22
N THR A 166 -11.60 -10.76 -0.04
CA THR A 166 -12.60 -11.81 0.11
C THR A 166 -13.96 -11.20 0.34
N LEU A 167 -14.95 -11.68 -0.42
CA LEU A 167 -16.35 -11.32 -0.24
C LEU A 167 -17.13 -12.56 0.15
N PRO A 168 -17.98 -12.47 1.18
CA PRO A 168 -18.90 -13.54 1.52
C PRO A 168 -19.95 -13.71 0.42
N VAL A 169 -20.43 -14.93 0.17
CA VAL A 169 -21.39 -15.26 -0.90
C VAL A 169 -22.64 -15.89 -0.29
N HIS A 170 -23.82 -15.40 -0.68
CA HIS A 170 -25.08 -15.98 -0.22
C HIS A 170 -25.46 -17.22 -1.03
N ASP A 171 -25.69 -18.34 -0.35
CA ASP A 171 -26.28 -19.55 -0.94
C ASP A 171 -27.81 -19.53 -0.72
N SER A 172 -28.57 -19.45 -1.81
CA SER A 172 -30.03 -19.31 -1.77
C SER A 172 -30.75 -20.57 -1.30
N GLN A 173 -30.15 -21.76 -1.45
CA GLN A 173 -30.76 -23.02 -1.04
C GLN A 173 -30.58 -23.26 0.45
N LEU A 174 -29.40 -22.90 0.99
CA LEU A 174 -29.12 -22.94 2.42
C LEU A 174 -29.68 -21.72 3.17
N ASN A 175 -30.01 -20.64 2.46
CA ASN A 175 -30.35 -19.35 3.05
C ASN A 175 -29.27 -18.88 4.05
N ALA A 176 -28.00 -19.11 3.71
CA ALA A 176 -26.85 -18.87 4.54
C ALA A 176 -25.74 -18.17 3.74
N TRP A 177 -24.84 -17.49 4.45
CA TRP A 177 -23.70 -16.83 3.83
C TRP A 177 -22.43 -17.62 4.05
N MET A 178 -21.61 -17.64 3.00
CA MET A 178 -20.38 -18.40 2.91
C MET A 178 -19.20 -17.46 2.81
N GLY A 179 -18.27 -17.56 3.74
CA GLY A 179 -16.99 -16.89 3.71
C GLY A 179 -15.83 -17.87 3.49
N TRP A 180 -14.65 -17.29 3.40
CA TRP A 180 -13.38 -18.00 3.45
C TRP A 180 -12.84 -17.96 4.87
N GLY A 181 -12.14 -19.03 5.28
CA GLY A 181 -11.44 -19.09 6.55
C GLY A 181 -10.29 -18.08 6.63
N LYS A 182 -9.45 -18.21 7.67
CA LYS A 182 -8.28 -17.34 7.83
C LYS A 182 -7.36 -17.47 6.61
N HIS A 183 -7.02 -16.33 6.01
CA HIS A 183 -6.12 -16.19 4.88
C HIS A 183 -5.21 -14.97 5.11
N HIS A 184 -4.12 -14.92 4.35
CA HIS A 184 -3.22 -13.78 4.31
C HIS A 184 -3.78 -12.71 3.37
N GLU A 185 -3.55 -11.45 3.71
CA GLU A 185 -4.07 -10.29 2.98
C GLU A 185 -3.33 -10.08 1.66
N TYR A 186 -2.09 -10.53 1.57
CA TYR A 186 -1.27 -10.42 0.38
C TYR A 186 -0.59 -11.74 0.03
N ILE A 187 -0.38 -11.92 -1.26
CA ILE A 187 0.46 -12.97 -1.81
C ILE A 187 1.40 -12.35 -2.84
N ALA A 188 2.69 -12.64 -2.69
CA ALA A 188 3.70 -12.31 -3.68
C ALA A 188 3.99 -13.57 -4.50
N VAL A 189 3.83 -13.53 -5.82
CA VAL A 189 4.01 -14.69 -6.70
C VAL A 189 5.08 -14.41 -7.73
N ASP A 190 5.97 -15.36 -7.97
CA ASP A 190 6.98 -15.17 -9.00
C ASP A 190 6.31 -15.17 -10.39
N PRO A 191 6.89 -14.50 -11.40
CA PRO A 191 6.31 -14.44 -12.74
C PRO A 191 6.05 -15.81 -13.39
N THR A 192 6.73 -16.88 -12.95
CA THR A 192 6.54 -18.24 -13.47
C THR A 192 5.48 -19.06 -12.70
N MET A 193 4.86 -18.49 -11.66
CA MET A 193 3.91 -19.15 -10.76
C MET A 193 4.43 -20.49 -10.20
N SER A 194 5.73 -20.54 -9.93
CA SER A 194 6.45 -21.68 -9.39
C SER A 194 6.60 -21.62 -7.87
N SER A 195 6.62 -20.40 -7.32
CA SER A 195 6.86 -20.08 -5.92
C SER A 195 6.05 -18.86 -5.49
N TYR A 196 5.84 -18.73 -4.18
CA TYR A 196 5.05 -17.64 -3.62
C TYR A 196 5.42 -17.36 -2.17
N ILE A 197 5.09 -16.17 -1.70
CA ILE A 197 5.25 -15.71 -0.32
C ILE A 197 3.88 -15.23 0.17
N LEU A 198 3.51 -15.62 1.38
CA LEU A 198 2.30 -15.16 2.06
C LEU A 198 2.68 -14.02 3.00
N LEU A 199 1.93 -12.91 2.94
CA LEU A 199 2.28 -11.67 3.62
C LEU A 199 1.04 -11.05 4.30
N GLU A 200 1.26 -10.44 5.46
CA GLU A 200 0.28 -9.62 6.18
C GLU A 200 0.59 -8.12 6.02
N ASP A 201 -0.36 -7.23 6.33
CA ASP A 201 -0.13 -5.77 6.31
C ASP A 201 1.13 -5.34 7.08
N ASN A 202 1.47 -6.03 8.19
CA ASN A 202 2.65 -5.72 8.99
C ASN A 202 3.99 -6.04 8.29
N ASP A 203 4.00 -6.98 7.36
CA ASP A 203 5.21 -7.34 6.61
C ASP A 203 5.56 -6.25 5.60
N LEU A 204 4.54 -5.64 4.99
CA LEU A 204 4.70 -4.57 4.02
C LEU A 204 5.16 -3.25 4.65
N ARG A 205 4.88 -3.04 5.95
CA ARG A 205 5.38 -1.86 6.69
C ARG A 205 6.90 -1.83 6.84
N GLN A 206 7.58 -2.94 6.57
CA GLN A 206 9.05 -3.03 6.63
C GLN A 206 9.72 -2.66 5.30
N CYS A 207 8.94 -2.36 4.26
CA CYS A 207 9.47 -1.86 3.01
C CYS A 207 9.95 -0.42 3.20
N ALA A 208 11.11 -0.09 2.64
CA ALA A 208 11.61 1.28 2.66
C ALA A 208 10.68 2.17 1.83
N ASP A 209 10.32 3.33 2.37
CA ASP A 209 9.54 4.35 1.67
C ASP A 209 10.31 4.81 0.41
N GLY A 210 9.69 4.65 -0.76
CA GLY A 210 10.30 4.97 -2.05
C GLY A 210 9.55 4.33 -3.22
N LEU A 211 9.73 4.85 -4.43
CA LEU A 211 9.09 4.37 -5.65
C LEU A 211 10.17 3.85 -6.62
N PRO A 212 10.30 2.54 -6.85
CA PRO A 212 9.57 1.42 -6.24
C PRO A 212 10.02 1.08 -4.81
N ALA A 213 9.10 0.54 -4.01
CA ALA A 213 9.36 0.11 -2.64
C ALA A 213 10.30 -1.11 -2.63
N ILE A 214 11.37 -1.06 -1.83
CA ILE A 214 12.29 -2.17 -1.62
C ILE A 214 11.99 -2.81 -0.27
N CYS A 215 11.59 -4.08 -0.29
CA CYS A 215 11.18 -4.82 0.89
C CYS A 215 12.26 -5.82 1.33
N THR A 216 12.57 -5.83 2.62
CA THR A 216 13.35 -6.92 3.22
C THR A 216 12.38 -7.99 3.72
N ILE A 217 12.01 -8.92 2.84
CA ILE A 217 11.05 -9.97 3.19
C ILE A 217 11.79 -11.10 3.94
N THR A 218 11.39 -11.34 5.19
CA THR A 218 11.91 -12.44 6.03
C THR A 218 11.05 -13.70 5.96
N GLN A 219 9.93 -13.63 5.22
CA GLN A 219 8.91 -14.65 5.19
C GLN A 219 9.32 -15.82 4.29
N PRO A 220 8.89 -17.04 4.65
CA PRO A 220 9.32 -18.25 3.94
C PRO A 220 8.81 -18.24 2.50
N LEU A 221 9.70 -18.62 1.58
CA LEU A 221 9.34 -18.89 0.20
C LEU A 221 8.72 -20.28 0.08
N TYR A 222 7.47 -20.33 -0.37
CA TYR A 222 6.74 -21.57 -0.63
C TYR A 222 6.82 -21.96 -2.10
N THR A 223 6.69 -23.25 -2.37
CA THR A 223 6.69 -23.81 -3.73
C THR A 223 5.30 -24.25 -4.14
N SER A 224 5.02 -24.20 -5.45
CA SER A 224 3.76 -24.63 -6.05
C SER A 224 3.37 -26.09 -5.76
N SER A 225 4.32 -26.94 -5.34
CA SER A 225 4.09 -28.32 -4.91
C SER A 225 3.34 -28.46 -3.59
N ARG A 226 3.34 -27.42 -2.75
CA ARG A 226 2.57 -27.33 -1.50
C ARG A 226 1.75 -26.04 -1.54
N PRO A 227 0.69 -26.00 -2.34
CA PRO A 227 -0.06 -24.77 -2.55
C PRO A 227 -0.93 -24.44 -1.33
N ALA A 228 -0.85 -23.19 -0.87
CA ALA A 228 -1.78 -22.61 0.08
C ALA A 228 -3.12 -22.28 -0.59
N CYS A 229 -4.10 -21.84 0.20
CA CYS A 229 -5.40 -21.45 -0.32
C CYS A 229 -5.27 -20.29 -1.32
N GLU A 230 -4.56 -19.23 -0.94
CA GLU A 230 -4.35 -17.99 -1.70
C GLU A 230 -3.73 -18.29 -3.07
N PHE A 231 -2.71 -19.14 -3.10
CA PHE A 231 -2.06 -19.58 -4.33
C PHE A 231 -2.96 -20.49 -5.18
N SER A 232 -3.76 -21.36 -4.55
CA SER A 232 -4.73 -22.20 -5.26
C SER A 232 -5.81 -21.33 -5.92
N LEU A 233 -6.29 -20.30 -5.21
CA LEU A 233 -7.27 -19.34 -5.71
C LEU A 233 -6.72 -18.59 -6.92
N LEU A 234 -5.46 -18.16 -6.89
CA LEU A 234 -4.82 -17.54 -8.05
C LEU A 234 -4.81 -18.46 -9.29
N LYS A 235 -4.74 -19.77 -9.10
CA LYS A 235 -4.82 -20.76 -10.19
C LYS A 235 -6.26 -21.16 -10.55
N GLY A 236 -7.27 -20.46 -10.01
CA GLY A 236 -8.69 -20.76 -10.25
C GLY A 236 -9.19 -22.01 -9.51
N SER A 237 -8.48 -22.46 -8.47
CA SER A 237 -8.82 -23.64 -7.67
C SER A 237 -9.19 -23.26 -6.24
N MET A 238 -10.25 -23.86 -5.71
CA MET A 238 -10.65 -23.70 -4.30
C MET A 238 -10.00 -24.76 -3.38
N ASN A 239 -9.02 -25.50 -3.88
CA ASN A 239 -8.31 -26.51 -3.09
C ASN A 239 -7.57 -25.85 -1.92
N HIS A 240 -7.44 -26.58 -0.81
CA HIS A 240 -6.77 -26.13 0.42
C HIS A 240 -7.41 -24.92 1.11
N CYS A 241 -8.47 -24.35 0.56
CA CYS A 241 -9.24 -23.29 1.19
C CYS A 241 -10.25 -23.85 2.18
N GLU A 242 -10.22 -23.31 3.39
CA GLU A 242 -11.28 -23.53 4.36
C GLU A 242 -12.47 -22.64 4.05
N ARG A 243 -13.67 -23.23 4.02
CA ARG A 243 -14.94 -22.54 3.82
C ARG A 243 -15.64 -22.43 5.16
N THR A 244 -16.22 -21.27 5.42
CA THR A 244 -16.86 -20.98 6.70
C THR A 244 -18.27 -20.45 6.49
N LEU A 245 -19.20 -20.87 7.33
CA LEU A 245 -20.50 -20.25 7.48
C LEU A 245 -20.33 -18.95 8.25
N VAL A 246 -20.85 -17.86 7.69
CA VAL A 246 -20.83 -16.53 8.31
C VAL A 246 -22.25 -16.02 8.45
N ARG A 247 -22.48 -15.22 9.49
CA ARG A 247 -23.75 -14.53 9.64
C ARG A 247 -23.67 -13.22 8.88
N GLN A 248 -24.44 -13.06 7.81
CA GLN A 248 -24.54 -11.77 7.14
C GLN A 248 -25.97 -11.38 6.80
N CYS A 249 -26.28 -10.11 7.04
CA CYS A 249 -27.61 -9.55 6.87
C CYS A 249 -27.62 -8.25 6.05
N GLU A 250 -26.47 -7.74 5.63
CA GLU A 250 -26.33 -6.50 4.86
C GLU A 250 -25.50 -6.72 3.59
N PRO A 251 -25.77 -5.97 2.50
CA PRO A 251 -24.88 -5.87 1.34
C PRO A 251 -23.43 -5.53 1.72
N THR A 252 -22.45 -6.21 1.13
CA THR A 252 -21.03 -5.81 1.22
C THR A 252 -20.59 -5.16 -0.07
N PHE A 253 -19.86 -4.06 0.05
CA PHE A 253 -19.19 -3.37 -1.06
C PHE A 253 -17.73 -3.12 -0.69
N VAL A 254 -16.81 -3.46 -1.58
CA VAL A 254 -15.37 -3.23 -1.42
C VAL A 254 -14.84 -2.62 -2.71
N PHE A 255 -14.07 -1.54 -2.59
CA PHE A 255 -13.42 -0.93 -3.73
C PHE A 255 -12.10 -1.66 -4.03
N VAL A 256 -11.96 -2.20 -5.24
CA VAL A 256 -10.82 -3.03 -5.66
C VAL A 256 -10.27 -2.46 -6.97
N GLY A 257 -9.06 -1.90 -6.91
CA GLY A 257 -8.45 -1.17 -8.02
C GLY A 257 -9.32 0.02 -8.43
N SER A 258 -10.01 -0.09 -9.56
CA SER A 258 -10.95 0.90 -10.11
C SER A 258 -12.42 0.45 -10.09
N HIS A 259 -12.75 -0.67 -9.47
CA HIS A 259 -14.08 -1.27 -9.52
C HIS A 259 -14.68 -1.47 -8.13
N TRP A 260 -16.00 -1.42 -8.03
CA TRP A 260 -16.72 -1.87 -6.84
C TRP A 260 -16.99 -3.37 -6.93
N ALA A 261 -16.39 -4.14 -6.03
CA ALA A 261 -16.76 -5.52 -5.76
C ALA A 261 -17.92 -5.55 -4.77
N TYR A 262 -18.90 -6.43 -5.00
CA TYR A 262 -20.10 -6.48 -4.17
C TYR A 262 -20.55 -7.91 -3.87
N SER A 263 -21.29 -8.04 -2.77
CA SER A 263 -22.04 -9.24 -2.46
C SER A 263 -23.36 -8.94 -1.76
N ILE A 264 -24.45 -9.50 -2.30
CA ILE A 264 -25.83 -9.28 -1.92
C ILE A 264 -26.65 -10.57 -1.98
N LYS A 265 -27.69 -10.67 -1.14
CA LYS A 265 -28.56 -11.86 -1.04
C LYS A 265 -29.41 -12.13 -2.29
N GLY A 266 -29.82 -11.06 -2.97
CA GLY A 266 -30.79 -11.11 -4.06
C GLY A 266 -30.42 -10.16 -5.19
N LYS A 267 -31.43 -9.50 -5.78
CA LYS A 267 -31.23 -8.45 -6.78
C LYS A 267 -31.34 -7.08 -6.15
N LEU A 268 -30.50 -6.15 -6.57
CA LEU A 268 -30.53 -4.77 -6.13
C LEU A 268 -30.37 -3.84 -7.34
N ASN A 269 -31.23 -2.82 -7.42
CA ASN A 269 -31.14 -1.78 -8.43
C ASN A 269 -30.41 -0.58 -7.82
N LEU A 270 -29.37 -0.12 -8.50
CA LEU A 270 -28.60 1.07 -8.15
C LEU A 270 -28.82 2.13 -9.22
N THR A 271 -29.01 3.38 -8.80
CA THR A 271 -29.05 4.52 -9.73
C THR A 271 -27.65 5.07 -9.87
N ALA A 272 -27.11 5.06 -11.08
CA ALA A 272 -25.78 5.58 -11.36
C ALA A 272 -25.85 7.03 -11.84
N HIS A 273 -25.15 7.91 -11.11
CA HIS A 273 -24.93 9.30 -11.48
C HIS A 273 -23.47 9.47 -11.92
N CYS A 274 -23.27 9.55 -13.22
CA CYS A 274 -21.95 9.67 -13.84
C CYS A 274 -21.73 11.08 -14.41
N PRO A 275 -20.53 11.69 -14.29
CA PRO A 275 -20.22 12.96 -14.92
C PRO A 275 -20.42 12.89 -16.45
N GLY A 276 -21.21 13.82 -17.00
CA GLY A 276 -21.40 13.94 -18.46
C GLY A 276 -22.23 12.84 -19.12
N LYS A 277 -22.85 11.93 -18.35
CA LYS A 277 -23.78 10.90 -18.86
C LYS A 277 -25.16 11.07 -18.23
N SER A 278 -26.19 10.60 -18.92
CA SER A 278 -27.53 10.49 -18.34
C SER A 278 -27.55 9.45 -17.24
N GLU A 279 -28.38 9.67 -16.23
CA GLU A 279 -28.62 8.68 -15.18
C GLU A 279 -29.09 7.35 -15.78
N ASN A 280 -28.55 6.25 -15.24
CA ASN A 280 -28.91 4.91 -15.66
C ASN A 280 -29.06 3.99 -14.45
N VAL A 281 -29.94 2.99 -14.57
CA VAL A 281 -30.14 1.99 -13.52
C VAL A 281 -29.22 0.80 -13.79
N VAL A 282 -28.43 0.43 -12.78
CA VAL A 282 -27.56 -0.74 -12.78
C VAL A 282 -28.18 -1.80 -11.87
N THR A 283 -28.55 -2.94 -12.45
CA THR A 283 -29.07 -4.07 -11.68
C THR A 283 -27.94 -5.04 -11.36
N ILE A 284 -27.68 -5.24 -10.07
CA ILE A 284 -26.71 -6.20 -9.55
C ILE A 284 -27.41 -7.37 -8.88
N ALA A 285 -26.76 -8.53 -8.83
CA ALA A 285 -27.29 -9.73 -8.21
C ALA A 285 -26.18 -10.61 -7.64
N HIS A 286 -26.48 -11.32 -6.55
CA HIS A 286 -25.53 -12.25 -5.92
C HIS A 286 -24.20 -11.56 -5.58
N CYS A 287 -23.10 -11.93 -6.21
CA CYS A 287 -21.82 -11.26 -6.03
C CYS A 287 -21.15 -11.00 -7.38
N GLY A 288 -20.30 -9.98 -7.43
CA GLY A 288 -19.63 -9.62 -8.68
C GLY A 288 -18.86 -8.31 -8.59
N LEU A 289 -18.52 -7.78 -9.76
CA LEU A 289 -17.90 -6.48 -9.94
C LEU A 289 -18.83 -5.57 -10.71
N ILE A 290 -18.94 -4.32 -10.29
CA ILE A 290 -19.59 -3.27 -11.05
C ILE A 290 -18.56 -2.70 -12.03
N GLN A 291 -18.67 -3.12 -13.28
CA GLN A 291 -17.81 -2.64 -14.37
C GLN A 291 -18.30 -1.29 -14.90
N ASP A 292 -17.37 -0.48 -15.42
CA ASP A 292 -17.65 0.78 -16.14
C ASP A 292 -18.35 1.90 -15.33
N GLN A 293 -18.29 1.83 -14.00
CA GLN A 293 -18.91 2.81 -13.09
C GLN A 293 -17.92 3.42 -12.06
N ALA A 294 -16.62 3.29 -12.30
CA ALA A 294 -15.55 3.69 -11.37
C ALA A 294 -15.69 5.14 -10.86
N ASN A 295 -16.03 6.06 -11.76
CA ASN A 295 -16.12 7.50 -11.50
C ASN A 295 -17.56 7.96 -11.23
N CYS A 296 -18.49 7.03 -11.03
CA CYS A 296 -19.91 7.33 -10.87
C CYS A 296 -20.32 7.20 -9.40
N THR A 297 -21.26 8.03 -8.97
CA THR A 297 -21.90 7.86 -7.67
C THR A 297 -23.08 6.90 -7.85
N LEU A 298 -23.05 5.77 -7.14
CA LEU A 298 -24.10 4.76 -7.19
C LEU A 298 -24.99 4.91 -5.95
N VAL A 299 -26.27 5.17 -6.17
CA VAL A 299 -27.26 5.35 -5.10
C VAL A 299 -28.08 4.08 -4.95
N GLY A 300 -27.99 3.46 -3.78
CA GLY A 300 -28.83 2.34 -3.35
C GLY A 300 -30.04 2.83 -2.54
N PRO A 301 -30.86 1.90 -2.02
CA PRO A 301 -32.04 2.24 -1.22
C PRO A 301 -31.72 2.99 0.07
N ASP A 302 -30.60 2.64 0.70
CA ASP A 302 -30.21 3.04 2.05
C ASP A 302 -28.71 3.39 2.17
N PHE A 303 -27.99 3.39 1.05
CA PHE A 303 -26.56 3.72 1.00
C PHE A 303 -26.19 4.42 -0.30
N VAL A 304 -25.01 5.06 -0.30
CA VAL A 304 -24.43 5.68 -1.48
C VAL A 304 -22.98 5.21 -1.60
N LEU A 305 -22.64 4.65 -2.77
CA LEU A 305 -21.26 4.33 -3.12
C LEU A 305 -20.70 5.50 -3.93
N VAL A 306 -19.74 6.20 -3.34
CA VAL A 306 -19.09 7.32 -4.01
C VAL A 306 -17.98 6.77 -4.91
N GLY A 307 -18.07 7.02 -6.21
CA GLY A 307 -16.98 6.74 -7.13
C GLY A 307 -15.75 7.53 -6.71
N GLN A 308 -14.63 6.85 -6.46
CA GLN A 308 -13.41 7.57 -6.13
C GLN A 308 -12.79 8.16 -7.41
N THR A 309 -12.65 9.48 -7.45
CA THR A 309 -11.59 10.14 -8.23
C THR A 309 -10.29 10.07 -7.43
N THR A 310 -9.93 8.89 -6.95
CA THR A 310 -8.58 8.70 -6.40
C THR A 310 -7.65 8.63 -7.58
N VAL A 311 -6.82 9.67 -7.71
CA VAL A 311 -5.40 9.46 -7.98
C VAL A 311 -4.94 8.48 -6.91
N GLN A 312 -5.12 7.17 -7.14
CA GLN A 312 -4.41 6.18 -6.37
C GLN A 312 -2.95 6.41 -6.78
N THR A 313 -2.20 7.08 -5.91
CA THR A 313 -0.76 6.80 -5.80
C THR A 313 -0.65 5.39 -5.26
N THR A 314 -1.02 4.39 -6.07
CA THR A 314 -0.62 3.02 -5.80
C THR A 314 0.82 2.94 -6.24
N ASP A 315 1.71 3.05 -5.25
CA ASP A 315 3.17 3.05 -5.33
C ASP A 315 3.78 1.69 -5.72
N PHE A 316 2.99 0.86 -6.39
CA PHE A 316 3.41 -0.33 -7.12
C PHE A 316 2.83 -0.15 -8.50
N ARG A 317 3.64 -0.28 -9.58
CA ARG A 317 3.19 -0.12 -10.99
C ARG A 317 1.74 -0.57 -11.10
N ALA A 318 0.83 0.38 -11.31
CA ALA A 318 -0.59 0.11 -11.29
C ALA A 318 -0.90 -0.97 -12.32
N VAL A 319 -0.97 -2.22 -11.85
CA VAL A 319 -1.48 -3.32 -12.66
C VAL A 319 -2.97 -3.07 -12.72
N THR A 320 -3.42 -2.57 -13.86
CA THR A 320 -4.84 -2.32 -14.18
C THR A 320 -5.67 -3.61 -14.17
N ASP A 321 -5.02 -4.77 -14.01
CA ASP A 321 -5.64 -6.07 -14.13
C ASP A 321 -6.14 -6.53 -12.75
N VAL A 322 -7.44 -6.34 -12.53
CA VAL A 322 -8.14 -7.01 -11.43
C VAL A 322 -8.21 -8.50 -11.79
N PHE A 323 -7.36 -9.29 -11.16
CA PHE A 323 -7.40 -10.74 -11.33
C PHE A 323 -8.61 -11.31 -10.58
N THR A 324 -9.55 -11.89 -11.34
CA THR A 324 -10.84 -12.40 -10.81
C THR A 324 -10.97 -13.91 -11.03
N PRO A 325 -10.18 -14.74 -10.33
CA PRO A 325 -10.09 -16.17 -10.64
C PRO A 325 -11.43 -16.91 -10.52
N LEU A 326 -12.36 -16.38 -9.74
CA LEU A 326 -13.68 -16.97 -9.50
C LEU A 326 -14.85 -16.07 -9.92
N GLY A 327 -14.59 -14.89 -10.48
CA GLY A 327 -15.64 -13.93 -10.86
C GLY A 327 -16.70 -14.53 -11.79
N PRO A 328 -16.31 -15.18 -12.91
CA PRO A 328 -17.26 -15.81 -13.82
C PRO A 328 -18.03 -17.00 -13.20
N ALA A 329 -17.37 -17.78 -12.35
CA ALA A 329 -18.01 -18.93 -11.69
C ALA A 329 -19.06 -18.47 -10.66
N LEU A 330 -18.73 -17.44 -9.89
CA LEU A 330 -19.63 -16.84 -8.91
C LEU A 330 -20.79 -16.07 -9.58
N GLN A 331 -20.53 -15.39 -10.70
CA GLN A 331 -21.57 -14.77 -11.54
C GLN A 331 -22.50 -15.81 -12.17
N ALA A 332 -22.01 -17.01 -12.46
CA ALA A 332 -22.82 -18.15 -12.91
C ALA A 332 -23.62 -18.83 -11.78
N GLY A 333 -23.56 -18.32 -10.55
CA GLY A 333 -24.30 -18.87 -9.41
C GLY A 333 -23.72 -20.18 -8.88
N LEU A 334 -22.46 -20.51 -9.20
CA LEU A 334 -21.79 -21.67 -8.61
C LEU A 334 -21.50 -21.37 -7.13
N SER A 335 -22.22 -22.06 -6.25
CA SER A 335 -21.98 -22.01 -4.82
C SER A 335 -20.62 -22.63 -4.49
N PRO A 336 -19.83 -22.03 -3.58
CA PRO A 336 -18.62 -22.66 -3.05
C PRO A 336 -18.92 -23.91 -2.20
N ILE A 337 -20.19 -24.23 -1.94
CA ILE A 337 -20.63 -25.46 -1.29
C ILE A 337 -20.97 -26.53 -2.33
N THR A 338 -20.49 -27.76 -2.07
CA THR A 338 -20.87 -28.93 -2.86
C THR A 338 -22.29 -29.40 -2.52
N GLU A 339 -22.95 -30.08 -3.47
CA GLU A 339 -24.28 -30.64 -3.24
C GLU A 339 -24.33 -31.59 -2.04
N LEU A 340 -23.29 -32.41 -1.85
CA LEU A 340 -23.19 -33.32 -0.72
C LEU A 340 -23.14 -32.57 0.62
N GLU A 341 -22.34 -31.52 0.72
CA GLU A 341 -22.26 -30.70 1.93
C GLU A 341 -23.58 -29.97 2.18
N ARG A 342 -24.27 -29.53 1.13
CA ARG A 342 -25.60 -28.93 1.25
C ARG A 342 -26.58 -29.91 1.88
N GLN A 343 -26.61 -31.15 1.40
CA GLN A 343 -27.47 -32.20 1.96
C GLN A 343 -27.13 -32.48 3.44
N GLN A 344 -25.85 -32.50 3.78
CA GLN A 344 -25.40 -32.71 5.17
C GLN A 344 -25.76 -31.55 6.10
N LEU A 345 -25.62 -30.30 5.63
CA LEU A 345 -26.01 -29.13 6.41
C LEU A 345 -27.54 -29.06 6.61
N MET A 346 -28.32 -29.59 5.66
CA MET A 346 -29.78 -29.64 5.72
C MET A 346 -30.33 -30.90 6.42
N LEU A 347 -29.48 -31.74 7.04
CA LEU A 347 -29.92 -32.90 7.82
C LEU A 347 -30.84 -32.52 9.00
N ASP A 348 -30.52 -31.41 9.68
CA ASP A 348 -31.33 -30.82 10.76
C ASP A 348 -31.44 -29.30 10.54
N PRO A 349 -32.44 -28.85 9.75
CA PRO A 349 -32.60 -27.43 9.41
C PRO A 349 -32.82 -26.54 10.65
N THR A 350 -33.47 -27.07 11.68
CA THR A 350 -33.75 -26.32 12.91
C THR A 350 -32.49 -26.04 13.70
N LYS A 351 -31.64 -27.05 13.85
CA LYS A 351 -30.36 -26.87 14.53
C LYS A 351 -29.37 -26.06 13.70
N PHE A 352 -29.41 -26.20 12.38
CA PHE A 352 -28.59 -25.39 11.48
C PHE A 352 -28.92 -23.90 11.63
N ASP A 353 -30.20 -23.52 11.63
CA ASP A 353 -30.62 -22.13 11.86
C ASP A 353 -30.25 -21.63 13.27
N GLU A 354 -30.40 -22.49 14.29
CA GLU A 354 -29.93 -22.20 15.64
C GLU A 354 -28.41 -21.96 15.70
N MET A 355 -27.61 -22.74 14.96
CA MET A 355 -26.17 -22.54 14.87
C MET A 355 -25.80 -21.21 14.21
N LEU A 356 -26.49 -20.84 13.12
CA LEU A 356 -26.25 -19.57 12.42
C LEU A 356 -26.65 -18.35 13.27
N THR A 357 -27.77 -18.43 13.98
CA THR A 357 -28.26 -17.34 14.84
C THR A 357 -27.38 -17.13 16.07
N ARG A 358 -26.73 -18.19 16.56
CA ARG A 358 -25.78 -18.15 17.68
C ARG A 358 -24.42 -17.54 17.32
N LEU A 359 -24.12 -17.30 16.05
CA LEU A 359 -22.89 -16.61 15.67
C LEU A 359 -22.90 -15.17 16.23
N PRO A 360 -21.99 -14.84 17.16
CA PRO A 360 -22.05 -13.60 17.95
C PRO A 360 -21.83 -12.32 17.13
N SER A 361 -21.21 -12.40 15.94
CA SER A 361 -20.96 -11.23 15.08
C SER A 361 -20.73 -11.61 13.60
N LEU A 362 -20.66 -10.60 12.71
CA LEU A 362 -20.25 -10.75 11.31
C LEU A 362 -18.82 -11.32 11.17
N ALA A 363 -17.96 -11.13 12.17
CA ALA A 363 -16.58 -11.64 12.20
C ALA A 363 -16.48 -13.08 12.72
N SER A 364 -17.52 -13.58 13.40
CA SER A 364 -17.56 -14.97 13.85
C SER A 364 -18.02 -15.87 12.71
N SER A 365 -17.24 -16.91 12.46
CA SER A 365 -17.53 -17.90 11.43
C SER A 365 -17.36 -19.31 12.00
N VAL A 366 -18.02 -20.27 11.38
CA VAL A 366 -17.86 -21.70 11.71
C VAL A 366 -17.46 -22.43 10.45
N ALA A 367 -16.38 -23.22 10.52
CA ALA A 367 -15.95 -24.04 9.40
C ALA A 367 -17.07 -25.00 8.96
N VAL A 368 -17.32 -25.11 7.65
CA VAL A 368 -18.38 -25.97 7.10
C VAL A 368 -18.24 -27.42 7.60
N LYS A 369 -17.00 -27.93 7.62
CA LYS A 369 -16.71 -29.28 8.12
C LYS A 369 -17.07 -29.44 9.59
N GLN A 370 -16.79 -28.43 10.41
CA GLN A 370 -17.15 -28.43 11.83
C GLN A 370 -18.67 -28.36 12.01
N ALA A 371 -19.36 -27.55 11.20
CA ALA A 371 -20.81 -27.46 11.25
C ALA A 371 -21.47 -28.80 10.89
N ILE A 372 -21.01 -29.45 9.81
CA ILE A 372 -21.47 -30.77 9.41
C ILE A 372 -21.24 -31.80 10.53
N ALA A 373 -20.06 -31.80 11.15
CA ALA A 373 -19.76 -32.71 12.25
C ALA A 373 -20.71 -32.51 13.46
N GLN A 374 -21.01 -31.25 13.81
CA GLN A 374 -21.93 -30.93 14.90
C GLN A 374 -23.39 -31.31 14.60
N LEU A 375 -23.83 -31.15 13.34
CA LEU A 375 -25.16 -31.55 12.90
C LEU A 375 -25.30 -33.07 12.86
N ASN A 376 -24.30 -33.79 12.34
CA ASN A 376 -24.29 -35.25 12.34
C ASN A 376 -24.36 -35.81 13.77
N ALA A 377 -23.53 -35.30 14.67
CA ALA A 377 -23.56 -35.72 16.09
C ALA A 377 -24.94 -35.44 16.73
N SER A 378 -25.56 -34.30 16.42
CA SER A 378 -26.91 -33.97 16.88
C SER A 378 -27.96 -34.95 16.39
N TYR A 379 -27.88 -35.28 15.10
CA TYR A 379 -28.83 -36.13 14.43
C TYR A 379 -28.76 -37.55 14.99
N GLU A 380 -27.55 -38.07 15.19
CA GLU A 380 -27.31 -39.35 15.87
C GLU A 380 -27.86 -39.36 17.30
N ASP A 381 -27.63 -38.29 18.08
CA ASP A 381 -28.18 -38.16 19.45
C ASP A 381 -29.72 -38.12 19.47
N ALA A 382 -30.34 -37.45 18.49
CA ALA A 382 -31.80 -37.40 18.35
C ALA A 382 -32.36 -38.77 17.96
N MET A 383 -31.69 -39.46 17.03
CA MET A 383 -32.07 -40.80 16.58
C MET A 383 -31.96 -41.83 17.71
N MET A 384 -30.87 -41.78 18.49
CA MET A 384 -30.67 -42.66 19.65
C MET A 384 -31.74 -42.42 20.72
N ARG A 385 -32.07 -41.16 21.03
CA ARG A 385 -33.15 -40.83 21.97
C ARG A 385 -34.51 -41.35 21.52
N HIS A 386 -34.83 -41.21 20.23
CA HIS A 386 -36.07 -41.74 19.67
C HIS A 386 -36.13 -43.27 19.73
N HIS A 387 -35.00 -43.93 19.46
CA HIS A 387 -34.87 -45.37 19.57
C HIS A 387 -35.07 -45.83 21.02
N HIS A 388 -34.38 -45.22 21.99
CA HIS A 388 -34.56 -45.52 23.42
C HIS A 388 -35.98 -45.27 23.90
N TRP A 389 -36.63 -44.20 23.45
CA TRP A 389 -38.02 -43.91 23.80
C TRP A 389 -38.98 -44.97 23.25
N LYS A 390 -38.80 -45.42 22.00
CA LYS A 390 -39.58 -46.52 21.44
C LYS A 390 -39.36 -47.83 22.17
N VAL A 391 -38.10 -48.19 22.45
CA VAL A 391 -37.76 -49.40 23.20
C VAL A 391 -38.37 -49.35 24.60
N PHE A 392 -38.31 -48.21 25.27
CA PHE A 392 -38.91 -48.00 26.58
C PHE A 392 -40.44 -48.16 26.57
N HIS A 393 -41.15 -47.61 25.57
CA HIS A 393 -42.60 -47.81 25.43
C HIS A 393 -42.96 -49.27 25.12
N TRP A 394 -42.16 -49.96 24.33
CA TRP A 394 -42.36 -51.37 24.05
C TRP A 394 -42.12 -52.25 25.28
N THR A 395 -41.07 -51.99 26.06
CA THR A 395 -40.76 -52.77 27.26
C THR A 395 -41.74 -52.49 28.39
N THR A 396 -42.11 -51.22 28.61
CA THR A 396 -43.13 -50.87 29.61
C THR A 396 -44.51 -51.37 29.22
N GLY A 397 -44.90 -51.25 27.95
CA GLY A 397 -46.16 -51.80 27.44
C GLY A 397 -46.25 -53.32 27.60
N THR A 398 -45.18 -54.05 27.29
CA THR A 398 -45.14 -55.52 27.46
C THR A 398 -45.17 -55.92 28.94
N VAL A 399 -44.42 -55.25 29.81
CA VAL A 399 -44.47 -55.51 31.27
C VAL A 399 -45.86 -55.23 31.83
N CYS A 400 -46.49 -54.10 31.48
CA CYS A 400 -47.85 -53.78 31.91
C CYS A 400 -48.88 -54.81 31.43
N ALA A 401 -48.77 -55.28 30.18
CA ALA A 401 -49.64 -56.32 29.66
C ALA A 401 -49.49 -57.64 30.40
N VAL A 402 -48.25 -58.07 30.69
CA VAL A 402 -47.99 -59.28 31.48
C VAL A 402 -48.55 -59.15 32.90
N VAL A 403 -48.33 -58.02 33.56
CA VAL A 403 -48.89 -57.75 34.91
C VAL A 403 -50.42 -57.78 34.89
N ALA A 404 -51.06 -57.19 33.88
CA ALA A 404 -52.52 -57.23 33.73
C ALA A 404 -53.04 -58.66 33.56
N VAL A 405 -52.38 -59.49 32.74
CA VAL A 405 -52.75 -60.91 32.57
C VAL A 405 -52.59 -61.68 33.88
N VAL A 406 -51.50 -61.44 34.63
CA VAL A 406 -51.28 -62.07 35.95
C VAL A 406 -52.34 -61.64 36.96
N LEU A 407 -52.73 -60.36 36.98
CA LEU A 407 -53.78 -59.86 37.87
C LEU A 407 -55.16 -60.43 37.49
N VAL A 408 -55.49 -60.49 36.20
CA VAL A 408 -56.75 -61.08 35.72
C VAL A 408 -56.81 -62.56 36.05
N THR A 409 -55.72 -63.31 35.84
CA THR A 409 -55.67 -64.73 36.22
C THR A 409 -55.78 -64.93 37.73
N LEU A 410 -55.12 -64.11 38.55
CA LEU A 410 -55.28 -64.15 40.02
C LEU A 410 -56.71 -63.81 40.47
N LEU A 411 -57.37 -62.84 39.83
CA LEU A 411 -58.77 -62.49 40.10
C LEU A 411 -59.72 -63.62 39.69
N LEU A 412 -59.51 -64.23 38.52
CA LEU A 412 -60.27 -65.39 38.07
C LEU A 412 -60.06 -66.59 39.00
N CYS A 413 -58.83 -66.85 39.45
CA CYS A 413 -58.54 -67.90 40.43
C CYS A 413 -59.21 -67.65 41.79
N ARG A 414 -59.39 -66.39 42.21
CA ARG A 414 -60.15 -66.05 43.43
C ARG A 414 -61.67 -66.16 43.25
N MET A 415 -62.17 -65.98 42.03
CA MET A 415 -63.60 -66.04 41.70
C MET A 415 -64.11 -67.45 41.41
N VAL A 416 -63.26 -68.48 41.44
CA VAL A 416 -63.68 -69.90 41.32
C VAL A 416 -63.66 -70.52 42.73
N PRO A 417 -64.78 -70.59 43.45
CA PRO A 417 -64.87 -71.35 44.69
C PRO A 417 -64.78 -72.84 44.35
N TRP A 418 -63.91 -73.53 45.07
CA TRP A 418 -63.76 -74.98 45.11
C TRP A 418 -65.07 -75.75 44.95
N TYR A 419 -65.21 -76.45 43.83
CA TYR A 419 -66.11 -77.60 43.70
C TYR A 419 -65.30 -78.87 44.01
N GLN A 420 -65.04 -79.14 45.29
CA GLN A 420 -64.57 -80.46 45.73
C GLN A 420 -65.80 -81.28 46.16
N ARG A 421 -66.26 -82.18 45.29
CA ARG A 421 -67.03 -83.36 45.71
C ARG A 421 -66.10 -84.58 45.68
N PRO A 422 -66.05 -85.41 46.73
CA PRO A 422 -65.23 -86.61 46.74
C PRO A 422 -65.88 -87.72 45.89
N PRO A 423 -65.08 -88.66 45.33
CA PRO A 423 -65.61 -89.77 44.54
C PRO A 423 -66.16 -90.88 45.42
N THR A 424 -67.37 -91.35 45.10
CA THR A 424 -67.98 -92.54 45.66
C THR A 424 -67.40 -93.80 45.02
N LEU A 425 -66.83 -94.68 45.85
CA LEU A 425 -66.55 -96.10 45.55
C LEU A 425 -67.87 -96.84 45.27
N VAL A 426 -67.91 -97.62 44.18
CA VAL A 426 -68.91 -98.66 43.96
C VAL A 426 -68.18 -99.97 43.66
N LEU A 427 -68.55 -100.98 44.43
CA LEU A 427 -68.21 -102.41 44.35
C LEU A 427 -68.95 -103.09 43.19
#